data_AF-K5V8N4-F1
#
_entry.id   AF-K5V8N4-F1
#
_cell.length_a   1.000
_cell.length_b   1.000
_cell.length_c   1.000
_cell.angle_alpha   90.00
_cell.angle_beta   90.00
_cell.angle_gamma   90.00
#
_symmetry.space_group_name_H-M   'P 1'
#
loop_
_entity.id
_entity.type
_entity.pdbx_description
1 polymer ?
#
loop_
_entity_poly.entity_id
_entity_poly.type
_entity_poly.pdbx_seq_one_letter_code
_entity_poly.pdbx_strand_id
1 'polypeptide(L)'
;MEPREELRLLKAVVSDVCRVCNAVAQGDLSRRITLPVVEVVMVQLMNVVNDMAEKLDSVVHEVVHVIKEVNHGKLGIQARVKDAQGSWKELTDSVNVMTASLTVQVRAIAAATSATARGQPGPRQRITGVAAAGEMQDLLDSVDNAIVGLPQ
;
A
#
# COMPACT_ATOMS: atom_id res chain seq x y z
N MET A 1 -18.61 -27.67 -35.02
CA MET A 1 -17.65 -28.26 -34.07
C MET A 1 -18.28 -29.52 -33.53
N GLU A 2 -17.55 -30.62 -33.42
CA GLU A 2 -18.10 -31.87 -32.87
C GLU A 2 -18.34 -31.71 -31.36
N PRO A 3 -19.46 -32.17 -30.77
CA PRO A 3 -19.78 -31.99 -29.34
C PRO A 3 -18.69 -32.46 -28.36
N ARG A 4 -17.88 -33.46 -28.76
CA ARG A 4 -16.76 -33.96 -27.95
C ARG A 4 -15.58 -32.99 -27.88
N GLU A 5 -15.37 -32.20 -28.94
CA GLU A 5 -14.30 -31.22 -29.03
C GLU A 5 -14.63 -29.98 -28.19
N GLU A 6 -15.87 -29.52 -28.25
CA GLU A 6 -16.39 -28.44 -27.40
C GLU A 6 -16.27 -28.78 -25.91
N LEU A 7 -16.67 -30.00 -25.50
CA LEU A 7 -16.50 -30.46 -24.13
C LEU A 7 -15.02 -30.53 -23.70
N ARG A 8 -14.12 -30.89 -24.62
CA ARG A 8 -12.68 -30.92 -24.33
C ARG A 8 -12.12 -29.52 -24.11
N LEU A 9 -12.52 -28.56 -24.95
CA LEU A 9 -12.13 -27.16 -24.79
C LEU A 9 -12.66 -26.58 -23.49
N LEU A 10 -13.94 -26.82 -23.17
CA LEU A 10 -14.55 -26.36 -21.92
C LEU A 10 -13.80 -26.88 -20.69
N LYS A 11 -13.46 -28.18 -20.67
CA LYS A 11 -12.67 -28.77 -19.57
C LYS A 11 -11.28 -28.15 -19.45
N ALA A 12 -10.63 -27.85 -20.57
CA ALA A 12 -9.32 -27.21 -20.57
C ALA A 12 -9.39 -25.79 -19.96
N VAL A 13 -10.40 -25.01 -20.33
CA VAL A 13 -10.62 -23.66 -19.79
C VAL A 13 -10.85 -23.71 -18.28
N VAL A 14 -11.74 -24.58 -17.80
CA VAL A 14 -12.01 -24.72 -16.36
C VAL A 14 -10.75 -25.14 -15.60
N SER A 15 -9.95 -26.06 -16.16
CA SER A 15 -8.68 -26.45 -15.55
C SER A 15 -7.69 -25.29 -15.45
N ASP A 16 -7.65 -24.40 -16.45
CA ASP A 16 -6.77 -23.23 -16.44
C ASP A 16 -7.23 -22.17 -15.44
N VAL A 17 -8.55 -21.95 -15.32
CA VAL A 17 -9.13 -21.12 -14.25
C VAL A 17 -8.69 -21.63 -12.87
N CYS A 18 -8.84 -22.93 -12.60
CA CYS A 18 -8.41 -23.51 -11.32
C CYS A 18 -6.91 -23.31 -11.07
N ARG A 19 -6.08 -23.45 -12.10
CA ARG A 19 -4.63 -23.19 -12.00
C ARG A 19 -4.34 -21.76 -11.58
N VAL A 20 -4.99 -20.77 -12.21
CA VAL A 20 -4.78 -19.36 -11.91
C VAL A 20 -5.31 -19.00 -10.52
N CYS A 21 -6.50 -19.48 -10.14
CA CYS A 21 -7.03 -19.26 -8.79
C CYS A 21 -6.11 -19.85 -7.70
N ASN A 22 -5.56 -21.05 -7.92
CA ASN A 22 -4.58 -21.66 -7.00
C ASN A 22 -3.29 -20.83 -6.92
N ALA A 23 -2.80 -20.31 -8.05
CA ALA A 23 -1.62 -19.45 -8.07
C ALA A 23 -1.86 -18.15 -7.29
N VAL A 24 -3.00 -17.49 -7.51
CA VAL A 24 -3.40 -16.28 -6.76
C VAL A 24 -3.51 -16.56 -5.27
N ALA A 25 -4.11 -17.68 -4.87
CA ALA A 25 -4.20 -18.10 -3.47
C ALA A 25 -2.82 -18.35 -2.83
N GLN A 26 -1.81 -18.71 -3.62
CA GLN A 26 -0.42 -18.89 -3.20
C GLN A 26 0.41 -17.59 -3.29
N GLY A 27 -0.19 -16.48 -3.72
CA GLY A 27 0.46 -15.18 -3.86
C GLY A 27 1.17 -14.95 -5.20
N ASP A 28 1.06 -15.87 -6.17
CA ASP A 28 1.54 -15.64 -7.54
C ASP A 28 0.46 -14.92 -8.37
N LEU A 29 0.52 -13.60 -8.31
CA LEU A 29 -0.40 -12.69 -9.01
C LEU A 29 0.01 -12.43 -10.47
N SER A 30 1.09 -13.04 -10.96
CA SER A 30 1.56 -12.89 -12.34
C SER A 30 0.80 -13.77 -13.33
N ARG A 31 0.07 -14.78 -12.83
CA ARG A 31 -0.63 -15.75 -13.67
C ARG A 31 -1.91 -15.17 -14.25
N ARG A 32 -2.18 -15.52 -15.51
CA ARG A 32 -3.42 -15.21 -16.23
C ARG A 32 -3.93 -16.46 -16.92
N ILE A 33 -5.24 -16.47 -17.17
CA ILE A 33 -5.89 -17.40 -18.09
C ILE A 33 -5.60 -16.89 -19.49
N THR A 34 -5.04 -17.74 -20.34
CA THR A 34 -4.63 -17.36 -21.71
C THR A 34 -5.19 -18.29 -22.77
N LEU A 35 -5.87 -19.37 -22.37
CA LEU A 35 -6.49 -20.29 -23.32
C LEU A 35 -7.59 -19.57 -24.11
N PRO A 36 -7.68 -19.80 -25.43
CA PRO A 36 -8.76 -19.25 -26.24
C PRO A 36 -10.10 -19.87 -25.83
N VAL A 37 -11.10 -19.02 -25.63
CA VAL A 37 -12.43 -19.41 -25.17
C VAL A 37 -13.48 -18.96 -26.18
N VAL A 38 -14.33 -19.88 -26.61
CA VAL A 38 -15.37 -19.61 -27.64
C VAL A 38 -16.70 -19.21 -26.99
N GLU A 39 -17.04 -19.82 -25.85
CA GLU A 39 -18.30 -19.54 -25.16
C GLU A 39 -18.25 -18.21 -24.41
N VAL A 40 -19.25 -17.36 -24.66
CA VAL A 40 -19.36 -15.99 -24.08
C VAL A 40 -19.26 -16.00 -22.55
N VAL A 41 -19.91 -16.95 -21.88
CA VAL A 41 -19.89 -17.06 -20.41
C VAL A 41 -18.48 -17.35 -19.89
N MET A 42 -17.73 -18.19 -20.60
CA MET A 42 -16.38 -18.56 -20.19
C MET A 42 -15.39 -17.43 -20.50
N VAL A 43 -15.62 -16.63 -21.54
CA VAL A 43 -14.89 -15.37 -21.80
C VAL A 43 -15.10 -14.39 -20.65
N GLN A 44 -16.35 -14.22 -20.19
CA GLN A 44 -16.65 -13.36 -19.04
C GLN A 44 -15.94 -13.85 -17.77
N LEU A 45 -15.97 -15.16 -17.49
CA LEU A 45 -15.28 -15.75 -16.35
C LEU A 45 -13.76 -15.50 -16.42
N MET A 46 -13.15 -15.74 -17.58
CA MET A 46 -11.73 -15.47 -17.83
C MET A 46 -11.38 -14.01 -17.51
N ASN A 47 -12.17 -13.06 -18.01
CA ASN A 47 -11.93 -11.64 -17.79
C ASN A 47 -12.06 -11.28 -16.30
N VAL A 48 -13.12 -11.74 -15.63
CA VAL A 48 -13.32 -11.47 -14.20
C VAL A 48 -12.16 -11.99 -13.35
N VAL A 49 -11.67 -13.21 -13.61
CA VAL A 49 -10.54 -13.80 -12.88
C VAL A 49 -9.24 -13.06 -13.18
N ASN A 50 -8.97 -12.72 -14.44
CA ASN A 50 -7.78 -11.98 -14.83
C ASN A 50 -7.77 -10.55 -14.25
N ASP A 51 -8.91 -9.85 -14.31
CA ASP A 51 -9.08 -8.51 -13.73
C ASP A 51 -8.92 -8.53 -12.20
N MET A 52 -9.43 -9.58 -11.54
CA MET A 52 -9.21 -9.79 -10.11
C MET A 52 -7.71 -9.94 -9.80
N ALA A 53 -7.01 -10.80 -10.54
CA ALA A 53 -5.58 -11.01 -10.36
C ALA A 53 -4.76 -9.73 -10.63
N GLU A 54 -5.12 -8.97 -11.67
CA GLU A 54 -4.45 -7.71 -12.03
C GLU A 54 -4.66 -6.61 -10.98
N LYS A 55 -5.88 -6.47 -10.43
CA LYS A 55 -6.14 -5.53 -9.35
C LYS A 55 -5.34 -5.87 -8.09
N LEU A 56 -5.30 -7.15 -7.73
CA LEU A 56 -4.48 -7.62 -6.60
C LEU A 56 -3.00 -7.30 -6.83
N ASP A 57 -2.49 -7.60 -8.03
CA ASP A 57 -1.10 -7.39 -8.38
C ASP A 57 -0.71 -5.90 -8.28
N SER A 58 -1.57 -5.00 -8.79
CA SER A 58 -1.35 -3.56 -8.73
C SER A 58 -1.31 -3.03 -7.30
N VAL A 59 -2.22 -3.49 -6.42
CA VAL A 59 -2.23 -3.08 -5.01
C VAL A 59 -0.97 -3.54 -4.29
N VAL A 60 -0.58 -4.81 -4.46
CA VAL A 60 0.60 -5.37 -3.82
C VAL A 60 1.86 -4.64 -4.27
N HIS A 61 2.03 -4.43 -5.58
CA HIS A 61 3.17 -3.70 -6.12
C HIS A 61 3.28 -2.29 -5.52
N GLU A 62 2.17 -1.57 -5.44
CA GLU A 62 2.17 -0.20 -4.97
C GLU A 62 2.44 -0.10 -3.46
N VAL A 63 1.89 -1.01 -2.66
CA VAL A 63 2.19 -1.08 -1.22
C VAL A 63 3.67 -1.41 -0.99
N VAL A 64 4.23 -2.37 -1.72
CA VAL A 64 5.66 -2.70 -1.65
C VAL A 64 6.52 -1.51 -2.07
N HIS A 65 6.11 -0.77 -3.11
CA HIS A 65 6.81 0.44 -3.56
C HIS A 65 6.84 1.51 -2.45
N VAL A 66 5.71 1.82 -1.83
CA VAL A 66 5.65 2.78 -0.70
C VAL A 66 6.55 2.34 0.44
N ILE A 67 6.48 1.06 0.86
CA ILE A 67 7.32 0.53 1.94
C ILE A 67 8.80 0.69 1.61
N LYS A 68 9.20 0.38 0.37
CA LYS A 68 10.60 0.51 -0.06
C LYS A 68 11.08 1.95 0.00
N GLU A 69 10.27 2.91 -0.46
CA GLU A 69 10.66 4.32 -0.42
C GLU A 69 10.69 4.87 1.00
N VAL A 70 9.74 4.49 1.85
CA VAL A 70 9.74 4.81 3.29
C VAL A 70 10.98 4.25 3.98
N ASN A 71 11.38 3.02 3.67
CA ASN A 71 12.62 2.42 4.18
C ASN A 71 13.87 3.17 3.73
N HIS A 72 13.82 3.86 2.59
CA HIS A 72 14.88 4.77 2.13
C HIS A 72 14.76 6.19 2.73
N GLY A 73 13.90 6.40 3.72
CA GLY A 73 13.67 7.68 4.39
C GLY A 73 12.79 8.65 3.62
N LYS A 74 12.17 8.23 2.51
CA LYS A 74 11.24 9.06 1.73
C LYS A 74 9.81 8.86 2.21
N LEU A 75 9.48 9.52 3.31
CA LEU A 75 8.22 9.31 4.03
C LEU A 75 6.96 9.81 3.30
N GLY A 76 7.11 10.82 2.41
CA GLY A 76 5.98 11.48 1.74
C GLY A 76 5.44 10.77 0.49
N ILE A 77 5.86 9.54 0.24
CA ILE A 77 5.39 8.75 -0.91
C ILE A 77 4.00 8.17 -0.58
N GLN A 78 3.11 8.21 -1.56
CA GLN A 78 1.75 7.70 -1.44
C GLN A 78 1.49 6.65 -2.50
N ALA A 79 0.80 5.59 -2.08
CA ALA A 79 0.30 4.54 -2.95
C ALA A 79 -0.79 5.09 -3.88
N ARG A 80 -0.65 4.84 -5.18
CA ARG A 80 -1.62 5.17 -6.22
C ARG A 80 -2.02 3.94 -7.02
N VAL A 81 -3.13 3.32 -6.63
CA VAL A 81 -3.73 2.21 -7.37
C VAL A 81 -4.92 2.72 -8.17
N LYS A 82 -4.87 2.58 -9.50
CA LYS A 82 -5.96 2.98 -10.38
C LYS A 82 -7.17 2.05 -10.13
N ASP A 83 -8.37 2.63 -10.06
CA ASP A 83 -9.63 1.89 -9.94
C ASP A 83 -9.72 0.98 -8.69
N ALA A 84 -8.95 1.26 -7.64
CA ALA A 84 -9.08 0.58 -6.35
C ALA A 84 -10.46 0.84 -5.74
N GLN A 85 -11.13 -0.22 -5.32
CA GLN A 85 -12.47 -0.19 -4.74
C GLN A 85 -12.56 -1.16 -3.56
N GLY A 86 -13.55 -0.96 -2.69
CA GLY A 86 -13.79 -1.81 -1.52
C GLY A 86 -12.55 -1.94 -0.63
N SER A 87 -12.28 -3.15 -0.15
CA SER A 87 -11.16 -3.45 0.75
C SER A 87 -9.78 -3.06 0.20
N TRP A 88 -9.61 -3.05 -1.13
CA TRP A 88 -8.34 -2.66 -1.76
C TRP A 88 -8.08 -1.16 -1.68
N LYS A 89 -9.14 -0.37 -1.83
CA LYS A 89 -9.08 1.07 -1.62
C LYS A 89 -8.79 1.38 -0.15
N GLU A 90 -9.49 0.71 0.75
CA GLU A 90 -9.28 0.88 2.20
C GLU A 90 -7.83 0.56 2.60
N LEU A 91 -7.25 -0.51 2.08
CA LEU A 91 -5.84 -0.85 2.32
C LEU A 91 -4.89 0.24 1.79
N THR A 92 -5.11 0.69 0.55
CA THR A 92 -4.30 1.75 -0.08
C THR A 92 -4.39 3.06 0.71
N ASP A 93 -5.60 3.46 1.09
CA ASP A 93 -5.86 4.67 1.86
C ASP A 93 -5.25 4.57 3.27
N SER A 94 -5.31 3.39 3.91
CA SER A 94 -4.72 3.17 5.23
C SER A 94 -3.20 3.30 5.22
N VAL A 95 -2.53 2.74 4.21
CA VAL A 95 -1.08 2.93 4.01
C VAL A 95 -0.75 4.40 3.77
N ASN A 96 -1.57 5.11 3.00
CA ASN A 96 -1.38 6.54 2.75
C ASN A 96 -1.56 7.39 4.01
N VAL A 97 -2.54 7.08 4.85
CA VAL A 97 -2.74 7.76 6.14
C VAL A 97 -1.55 7.51 7.05
N MET A 98 -1.11 6.26 7.18
CA MET A 98 0.04 5.90 8.02
C MET A 98 1.31 6.67 7.60
N THR A 99 1.65 6.65 6.30
CA THR A 99 2.86 7.31 5.78
C THR A 99 2.77 8.83 5.86
N ALA A 100 1.60 9.43 5.62
CA ALA A 100 1.38 10.86 5.78
C ALA A 100 1.53 11.29 7.24
N SER A 101 0.95 10.55 8.18
CA SER A 101 1.08 10.82 9.62
C SER A 101 2.54 10.75 10.08
N LEU A 102 3.26 9.69 9.70
CA LEU A 102 4.69 9.56 10.01
C LEU A 102 5.52 10.69 9.39
N THR A 103 5.19 11.12 8.17
CA THR A 103 5.87 12.26 7.52
C THR A 103 5.72 13.55 8.32
N VAL A 104 4.50 13.86 8.77
CA VAL A 104 4.23 15.07 9.55
C VAL A 104 4.98 15.02 10.88
N GLN A 105 4.89 13.89 11.58
CA GLN A 105 5.54 13.66 12.86
C GLN A 105 7.06 13.82 12.78
N VAL A 106 7.72 13.14 11.84
CA VAL A 106 9.17 13.22 11.67
C VAL A 106 9.63 14.61 11.24
N ARG A 107 8.90 15.29 10.35
CA ARG A 107 9.24 16.66 9.94
C ARG A 107 9.10 17.66 11.09
N ALA A 108 8.11 17.48 11.97
CA ALA A 108 7.96 18.33 13.15
C ALA A 108 9.14 18.19 14.11
N ILE A 109 9.60 16.96 14.37
CA ILE A 109 10.81 16.71 15.16
C ILE A 109 12.04 17.35 14.50
N ALA A 110 12.22 17.16 13.19
CA ALA A 110 13.36 17.71 12.46
C ALA A 110 13.38 19.26 12.52
N ALA A 111 12.21 19.90 12.43
CA ALA A 111 12.07 21.34 12.55
C ALA A 111 12.43 21.82 13.96
N ALA A 112 11.87 21.17 14.99
CA ALA A 112 12.11 21.52 16.39
C ALA A 112 13.60 21.39 16.76
N THR A 113 14.22 20.25 16.44
CA THR A 113 15.65 20.01 16.68
C THR A 113 16.56 20.98 15.92
N SER A 114 16.20 21.33 14.67
CA SER A 114 16.95 22.32 13.88
C SER A 114 16.87 23.73 14.46
N ALA A 115 15.71 24.14 14.95
CA ALA A 115 15.51 25.46 15.58
C ALA A 115 16.37 25.58 16.85
N THR A 116 16.38 24.53 17.67
CA THR A 116 17.22 24.41 18.86
C THR A 116 18.71 24.51 18.53
N ALA A 117 19.18 23.77 17.52
CA ALA A 117 20.60 23.78 17.14
C ALA A 117 21.10 25.15 16.63
N ARG A 118 20.21 25.96 16.05
CA ARG A 118 20.55 27.31 15.57
C ARG A 118 20.49 28.37 16.67
N GLY A 119 20.23 27.98 17.91
CA GLY A 119 20.12 28.90 19.04
C GLY A 119 19.02 29.94 18.85
N GLN A 120 17.98 29.65 18.05
CA GLN A 120 16.80 30.51 17.95
C GLN A 120 15.91 30.20 19.16
N PRO A 121 15.88 31.05 20.21
CA PRO A 121 14.95 30.88 21.31
C PRO A 121 13.64 31.52 20.85
N GLY A 122 12.90 30.81 19.98
CA GLY A 122 11.50 31.11 19.78
C GLY A 122 10.74 30.81 21.07
N PRO A 123 9.60 31.48 21.36
CA PRO A 123 8.81 31.18 22.54
C PRO A 123 8.47 29.69 22.55
N ARG A 124 8.99 28.93 23.53
CA ARG A 124 8.83 27.47 23.74
C ARG A 124 8.20 26.78 22.52
N GLN A 125 8.98 26.49 21.49
CA GLN A 125 8.54 25.65 20.37
C GLN A 125 8.41 24.21 20.85
N ARG A 126 7.39 23.96 21.66
CA ARG A 126 6.87 22.61 21.84
C ARG A 126 6.34 22.15 20.49
N ILE A 127 6.49 20.87 20.21
CA ILE A 127 5.89 20.22 19.05
C ILE A 127 4.39 20.12 19.33
N THR A 128 3.66 21.23 19.11
CA THR A 128 2.21 21.29 19.34
C THR A 128 1.44 21.01 18.05
N GLY A 129 0.28 20.35 18.17
CA GLY A 129 -0.62 20.12 17.03
C GLY A 129 -0.24 18.96 16.13
N VAL A 130 0.78 18.18 16.49
CA VAL A 130 1.10 16.92 15.84
C VAL A 130 0.34 15.81 16.55
N ALA A 131 -0.63 15.21 15.85
CA ALA A 131 -1.32 14.03 16.37
C ALA A 131 -0.33 12.85 16.41
N ALA A 132 -0.08 12.31 17.59
CA ALA A 132 0.71 11.11 17.81
C ALA A 132 0.09 10.28 18.94
N ALA A 133 0.43 9.00 18.98
CA ALA A 133 0.03 8.08 20.03
C ALA A 133 1.11 7.00 20.20
N GLY A 134 1.11 6.33 21.36
CA GLY A 134 2.09 5.29 21.70
C GLY A 134 3.53 5.84 21.65
N GLU A 135 4.45 5.03 21.11
CA GLU A 135 5.90 5.33 21.07
C GLU A 135 6.22 6.67 20.39
N MET A 136 5.41 7.06 19.40
CA MET A 136 5.61 8.34 18.71
C MET A 136 5.29 9.53 19.62
N GLN A 137 4.28 9.40 20.51
CA GLN A 137 3.98 10.44 21.49
C GLN A 137 5.11 10.53 22.53
N ASP A 138 5.61 9.39 23.01
CA ASP A 138 6.74 9.34 23.95
C ASP A 138 7.99 10.01 23.36
N LEU A 139 8.24 9.79 22.06
CA LEU A 139 9.33 10.45 21.34
C LEU A 139 9.14 11.96 21.25
N LEU A 140 7.93 12.43 20.92
CA LEU A 140 7.62 13.86 20.88
C LEU A 140 7.83 14.51 22.24
N ASP A 141 7.34 13.89 23.31
CA ASP A 141 7.48 14.40 24.67
C ASP A 141 8.95 14.43 25.12
N SER A 142 9.73 13.41 24.77
CA SER A 142 11.17 13.37 25.04
C SER A 142 11.92 14.49 24.33
N VAL A 143 11.59 14.76 23.06
CA VAL A 143 12.20 15.86 22.29
C VAL A 143 11.80 17.20 22.88
N ASP A 144 10.52 17.39 23.20
CA ASP A 144 10.02 18.62 23.83
C ASP A 144 10.72 18.91 25.16
N ASN A 145 10.89 17.91 26.02
CA ASN A 145 11.59 18.08 27.30
C ASN A 145 13.06 18.42 27.10
N ALA A 146 13.74 17.79 26.12
CA ALA A 146 15.13 18.09 25.80
C ALA A 146 15.29 19.54 25.32
N ILE A 147 14.37 20.03 24.49
CA ILE A 147 14.37 21.41 23.99
C ILE A 147 14.17 22.41 25.13
N VAL A 148 13.25 22.13 26.05
CA VAL A 148 12.95 23.02 27.19
C VAL A 148 14.07 23.02 28.24
N GLY A 149 14.80 21.90 28.39
CA GLY A 149 15.84 21.74 29.40
C GLY A 149 17.19 22.37 29.05
N LEU A 150 17.37 22.96 27.88
CA LEU A 150 18.65 23.54 27.47
C LEU A 150 18.93 24.87 28.20
N PRO A 151 20.15 25.04 28.75
CA PRO A 151 20.55 26.29 29.39
C PRO A 151 20.61 27.42 28.34
N GLN A 152 20.20 28.63 28.77
CA GLN A 152 20.18 29.86 27.97
C GLN A 152 21.59 30.41 27.74
#